data_AF-A0A0N1B693-F1
#
_entry.id   AF-A0A0N1B693-F1
#
_cell.length_a   1.000
_cell.length_b   1.000
_cell.length_c   1.000
_cell.angle_alpha   90.00
_cell.angle_beta   90.00
_cell.angle_gamma   90.00
#
_symmetry.space_group_name_H-M   'P 1'
#
loop_
_entity.id
_entity.type
_entity.pdbx_description
1 polymer ?
#
loop_
_entity_poly.entity_id
_entity_poly.type
_entity_poly.pdbx_seq_one_letter_code
_entity_poly.pdbx_strand_id
1 'polypeptide(L)'
;MNGSEDQARFYRKLREERRPHDRQRWILLIKELRAMHGCGIYDAERIALQNPIWKRWVEHKINHDLRCAKMARSHVRHNGDAALLVDNDGKLTVR
;
A
#
# COMPACT_ATOMS: atom_id res chain seq x y z
N MET A 1 -26.32 11.01 2.31
CA MET A 1 -25.12 10.34 2.84
C MET A 1 -24.32 9.81 1.66
N ASN A 2 -23.06 10.21 1.55
CA ASN A 2 -22.23 9.94 0.37
C ASN A 2 -21.59 8.56 0.56
N GLY A 3 -22.05 7.53 -0.17
CA GLY A 3 -21.66 6.14 0.07
C GLY A 3 -20.14 5.88 0.07
N SER A 4 -19.37 6.72 -0.62
CA SER A 4 -17.91 6.71 -0.63
C SER A 4 -17.28 7.06 0.73
N GLU A 5 -17.85 8.01 1.47
CA GLU A 5 -17.36 8.41 2.80
C GLU A 5 -17.62 7.32 3.85
N ASP A 6 -18.77 6.66 3.76
CA ASP A 6 -19.13 5.55 4.64
C ASP A 6 -18.23 4.33 4.39
N GLN A 7 -17.91 4.04 3.12
CA GLN A 7 -16.94 3.00 2.77
C GLN A 7 -15.53 3.32 3.28
N ALA A 8 -15.06 4.55 3.10
CA ALA A 8 -13.75 4.95 3.60
C ALA A 8 -13.66 4.82 5.13
N ARG A 9 -14.71 5.25 5.85
CA ARG A 9 -14.81 5.11 7.31
C ARG A 9 -14.80 3.65 7.76
N PHE A 10 -15.51 2.78 7.04
CA PHE A 10 -15.53 1.35 7.31
C PHE A 10 -14.13 0.72 7.19
N TYR A 11 -13.41 1.01 6.10
CA TYR A 11 -12.05 0.47 5.91
C TYR A 11 -11.05 1.02 6.93
N ARG A 12 -11.18 2.29 7.33
CA ARG A 12 -10.38 2.88 8.41
C ARG A 12 -10.57 2.12 9.72
N LYS A 13 -11.82 1.90 10.14
CA LYS A 13 -12.13 1.17 11.37
C LYS A 13 -11.52 -0.23 11.36
N LEU A 14 -11.75 -0.99 10.28
CA LEU A 14 -11.16 -2.33 10.14
C LEU A 14 -9.62 -2.31 10.16
N ARG A 15 -8.98 -1.27 9.62
CA ARG A 15 -7.52 -1.12 9.61
C ARG A 15 -6.98 -0.88 11.01
N GLU A 16 -7.67 -0.07 11.80
CA GLU A 16 -7.30 0.29 13.17
C GLU A 16 -7.39 -0.91 14.12
N GLU A 17 -8.35 -1.81 13.91
CA GLU A 17 -8.50 -3.07 14.66
C GLU A 17 -7.36 -4.09 14.40
N ARG A 18 -6.57 -3.92 13.34
CA ARG A 18 -5.45 -4.83 13.04
C ARG A 18 -4.18 -4.46 13.80
N ARG A 19 -3.39 -5.48 14.17
CA ARG A 19 -2.05 -5.29 14.75
C ARG A 19 -1.15 -4.46 13.82
N PRO A 20 -0.29 -3.56 14.34
CA PRO A 20 0.52 -2.63 13.53
C PRO A 20 1.33 -3.27 12.39
N HIS A 21 1.80 -4.51 12.56
CA HIS A 21 2.60 -5.24 11.57
C HIS A 21 1.79 -6.21 10.70
N ASP A 22 0.46 -6.24 10.81
CA ASP A 22 -0.38 -7.09 9.97
C ASP A 22 -0.39 -6.55 8.54
N ARG A 23 -0.06 -7.41 7.57
CA ARG A 23 -0.08 -7.08 6.13
C ARG A 23 -1.46 -6.57 5.67
N GLN A 24 -2.53 -6.99 6.33
CA GLN A 24 -3.89 -6.54 6.00
C GLN A 24 -4.07 -5.03 6.17
N ARG A 25 -3.24 -4.38 7.02
CA ARG A 25 -3.29 -2.93 7.20
C ARG A 25 -3.01 -2.17 5.92
N TRP A 26 -2.07 -2.65 5.09
CA TRP A 26 -1.80 -2.08 3.78
C TRP A 26 -3.01 -2.21 2.86
N ILE A 27 -3.59 -3.41 2.76
CA ILE A 27 -4.73 -3.69 1.89
C ILE A 27 -5.94 -2.80 2.27
N LEU A 28 -6.20 -2.66 3.57
CA LEU A 28 -7.29 -1.83 4.08
C LEU A 28 -7.04 -0.33 3.87
N LEU A 29 -5.78 0.13 3.99
CA LEU A 29 -5.42 1.51 3.66
C LEU A 29 -5.68 1.82 2.19
N ILE A 30 -5.27 0.94 1.28
CA ILE A 30 -5.51 1.14 -0.15
C ILE A 30 -7.01 1.17 -0.45
N LYS A 31 -7.81 0.30 0.16
CA LYS A 31 -9.28 0.35 0.02
C LYS A 31 -9.88 1.64 0.58
N GLU A 32 -9.42 2.10 1.73
CA GLU A 32 -9.82 3.38 2.33
C GLU A 32 -9.54 4.55 1.38
N LEU A 33 -8.32 4.65 0.84
CA LEU A 33 -7.91 5.73 -0.07
C LEU A 33 -8.69 5.69 -1.38
N ARG A 34 -8.93 4.51 -1.95
CA ARG A 34 -9.74 4.36 -3.16
C ARG A 34 -11.18 4.83 -2.95
N ALA A 35 -11.79 4.47 -1.81
CA ALA A 35 -13.13 4.93 -1.48
C ALA A 35 -13.17 6.45 -1.26
N MET A 36 -12.16 6.99 -0.55
CA MET A 36 -12.08 8.42 -0.24
C MET A 36 -11.86 9.31 -1.47
N HIS A 37 -10.99 8.88 -2.39
CA HIS A 37 -10.57 9.68 -3.53
C HIS A 37 -11.22 9.28 -4.86
N GLY A 38 -12.00 8.19 -4.89
CA GLY A 38 -12.61 7.67 -6.11
C GLY A 38 -11.58 7.22 -7.16
N CYS A 39 -10.40 6.75 -6.72
CA CYS A 39 -9.27 6.47 -7.60
C CYS A 39 -8.97 4.96 -7.78
N GLY A 40 -8.12 4.66 -8.76
CA GLY A 40 -7.60 3.32 -9.02
C GLY A 40 -6.61 2.85 -7.96
N ILE A 41 -6.21 1.57 -8.04
CA ILE A 41 -5.23 0.99 -7.11
C ILE A 41 -3.88 1.72 -7.14
N TYR A 42 -3.40 2.05 -8.34
CA TYR A 42 -2.11 2.70 -8.53
C TYR A 42 -2.06 4.09 -7.86
N ASP A 43 -3.09 4.91 -8.07
CA ASP A 43 -3.16 6.23 -7.43
C ASP A 43 -3.28 6.14 -5.92
N ALA A 44 -4.04 5.18 -5.40
CA ALA A 44 -4.15 4.95 -3.97
C ALA A 44 -2.81 4.52 -3.35
N GLU A 45 -2.04 3.66 -4.04
CA GLU A 45 -0.69 3.28 -3.61
C GLU A 45 0.25 4.49 -3.62
N ARG A 46 0.20 5.32 -4.67
CA ARG A 46 0.98 6.56 -4.75
C ARG A 46 0.65 7.52 -3.61
N ILE A 47 -0.64 7.74 -3.30
CA ILE A 47 -1.08 8.57 -2.18
C ILE A 47 -0.60 7.98 -0.84
N ALA A 48 -0.74 6.66 -0.65
CA ALA A 48 -0.28 6.00 0.57
C ALA A 48 1.24 6.16 0.79
N LEU A 49 2.02 6.02 -0.27
CA LEU A 49 3.48 6.08 -0.23
C LEU A 49 4.04 7.49 -0.08
N GLN A 50 3.24 8.54 -0.29
CA GLN A 50 3.61 9.92 0.10
C GLN A 50 3.66 10.08 1.63
N ASN A 51 2.99 9.21 2.40
CA ASN A 51 3.08 9.23 3.85
C ASN A 51 4.36 8.51 4.33
N PRO A 52 5.29 9.20 5.03
CA PRO A 52 6.57 8.61 5.45
C PRO A 52 6.44 7.38 6.35
N ILE A 53 5.37 7.30 7.17
CA ILE A 53 5.13 6.16 8.06
C ILE A 53 4.81 4.92 7.22
N TRP A 54 3.92 5.06 6.25
CA TRP A 54 3.54 3.96 5.36
C TRP A 54 4.66 3.58 4.40
N LYS A 55 5.41 4.56 3.87
CA LYS A 55 6.62 4.30 3.08
C LYS A 55 7.60 3.40 3.83
N ARG A 56 8.02 3.79 5.05
CA ARG A 56 8.93 2.98 5.89
C ARG A 56 8.36 1.62 6.23
N TRP A 57 7.05 1.55 6.52
CA TRP A 57 6.39 0.29 6.83
C TRP A 57 6.42 -0.66 5.62
N VAL A 58 6.13 -0.18 4.41
CA VAL A 58 6.16 -0.98 3.17
C VAL A 58 7.56 -1.45 2.90
N GLU A 59 8.56 -0.56 2.92
CA GLU A 59 9.96 -0.90 2.71
C GLU A 59 10.43 -1.98 3.69
N HIS A 60 10.07 -1.86 4.98
CA HIS A 60 10.36 -2.91 5.94
C HIS A 60 9.68 -4.23 5.57
N LYS A 61 8.39 -4.22 5.21
CA LYS A 61 7.67 -5.44 4.85
C LYS A 61 8.21 -6.13 3.61
N ILE A 62 8.47 -5.40 2.53
CA ILE A 62 8.92 -5.99 1.27
C ILE A 62 10.35 -6.55 1.36
N ASN A 63 11.17 -6.07 2.30
CA ASN A 63 12.53 -6.56 2.51
C ASN A 63 12.64 -7.66 3.58
N HIS A 64 11.67 -7.80 4.50
CA HIS A 64 11.73 -8.77 5.61
C HIS A 64 10.68 -9.89 5.56
N ASP A 65 9.64 -9.77 4.72
CA ASP A 65 8.62 -10.81 4.53
C ASP A 65 8.66 -11.33 3.08
N LEU A 66 8.96 -12.63 2.93
CA LEU A 66 9.13 -13.27 1.61
C LEU A 66 7.86 -13.20 0.74
N ARG A 67 6.66 -13.20 1.34
CA ARG A 67 5.41 -13.07 0.58
C ARG A 67 5.25 -11.64 0.08
N CYS A 68 5.56 -10.66 0.93
CA CYS A 68 5.54 -9.25 0.55
C CYS A 68 6.58 -8.95 -0.54
N ALA A 69 7.80 -9.50 -0.41
CA ALA A 69 8.85 -9.40 -1.42
C ALA A 69 8.40 -9.91 -2.79
N LYS A 70 7.79 -11.11 -2.85
CA LYS A 70 7.28 -11.69 -4.10
C LYS A 70 6.23 -10.82 -4.77
N MET A 71 5.27 -10.28 -4.00
CA MET A 71 4.25 -9.38 -4.52
C MET A 71 4.85 -8.07 -5.03
N ALA A 72 5.77 -7.48 -4.27
CA ALA A 72 6.45 -6.24 -4.65
C ALA A 72 7.28 -6.39 -5.93
N ARG A 73 8.06 -7.48 -6.07
CA ARG A 73 8.77 -7.78 -7.32
C ARG A 73 7.83 -8.04 -8.49
N SER A 74 6.69 -8.69 -8.24
CA SER A 74 5.65 -8.83 -9.26
C SER A 74 5.14 -7.47 -9.71
N HIS A 75 4.84 -6.57 -8.77
CA HIS A 75 4.40 -5.22 -9.05
C HIS A 75 5.43 -4.43 -9.88
N VAL A 76 6.72 -4.50 -9.54
CA VAL A 76 7.80 -3.89 -10.33
C VAL A 76 7.82 -4.43 -11.75
N ARG A 77 7.77 -5.76 -11.92
CA ARG A 77 7.79 -6.40 -13.25
C ARG A 77 6.60 -6.02 -14.13
N HIS A 78 5.39 -5.87 -13.55
CA HIS A 78 4.19 -5.53 -14.33
C HIS A 78 4.13 -4.05 -14.70
N ASN A 79 4.63 -3.16 -13.85
CA ASN A 79 4.53 -1.71 -14.06
C ASN A 79 5.78 -1.11 -14.72
N GLY A 80 6.92 -1.82 -14.75
CA GLY A 80 8.15 -1.36 -15.38
C GLY A 80 8.58 0.01 -14.88
N ASP A 81 8.77 0.95 -15.80
CA ASP A 81 9.16 2.34 -15.48
C ASP A 81 8.10 3.11 -14.68
N ALA A 82 6.83 2.68 -14.71
CA ALA A 82 5.78 3.27 -13.89
C ALA A 82 5.73 2.70 -12.46
N ALA A 83 6.55 1.69 -12.12
CA ALA A 83 6.53 1.10 -10.79
C ALA A 83 6.84 2.13 -9.69
N LEU A 84 6.11 2.07 -8.58
CA LEU A 84 6.37 2.91 -7.40
C LEU A 84 7.55 2.41 -6.55
N LEU A 85 8.10 1.26 -6.92
CA LEU A 85 9.22 0.60 -6.25
C LEU A 85 10.40 0.48 -7.22
N VAL A 86 11.61 0.52 -6.69
CA VAL A 86 12.85 0.24 -7.40
C VAL A 86 13.64 -0.85 -6.65
N ASP A 87 14.23 -1.78 -7.40
CA ASP A 87 15.16 -2.78 -6.87
C ASP A 87 16.59 -2.24 -6.99
N ASN A 88 17.23 -2.01 -5.84
CA ASN A 88 18.61 -1.57 -5.73
C ASN A 88 19.43 -2.73 -5.16
N ASP A 89 20.06 -3.51 -6.03
CA ASP A 89 20.92 -4.65 -5.67
C ASP A 89 20.27 -5.66 -4.71
N GLY A 90 19.00 -6.00 -4.96
CA GLY A 90 18.23 -6.96 -4.17
C GLY A 90 17.44 -6.33 -3.03
N LYS A 91 17.63 -5.04 -2.75
CA LYS A 91 16.86 -4.27 -1.78
C LYS A 91 15.79 -3.44 -2.49
N LEU A 92 14.53 -3.70 -2.17
CA LEU A 92 13.41 -2.94 -2.71
C LEU A 92 13.20 -1.67 -1.91
N THR A 93 13.07 -0.53 -2.60
CA THR A 93 12.78 0.77 -1.98
C THR A 93 11.65 1.48 -2.73
N VAL A 94 10.93 2.34 -2.02
CA VAL A 94 9.89 3.17 -2.62
C VAL A 94 10.57 4.38 -3.27
N ARG A 95 10.18 4.70 -4.50
CA ARG A 95 10.72 5.86 -5.23
C ARG A 95 10.46 7.20 -4.53
#